data_AF-A0A017H8N3-F1
#
_entry.id   AF-A0A017H8N3-F1
#
_cell.length_a   1.000
_cell.length_b   1.000
_cell.length_c   1.000
_cell.angle_alpha   90.00
_cell.angle_beta   90.00
_cell.angle_gamma   90.00
#
_symmetry.space_group_name_H-M   'P 1'
#
loop_
_entity.id
_entity.type
_entity.pdbx_description
1 polymer ?
#
loop_
_entity_poly.entity_id
_entity_poly.type
_entity_poly.pdbx_seq_one_letter_code
_entity_poly.pdbx_strand_id
1 'polypeptide(L)'
;MSDRSIGRIERSLKGEARRRAARRDKPRPTAYLGGMTRARPYDREAALDAALHLFWRKGYHATSLKDLEAALRMKPGSIYAAFKSKEDLYLATLERYFGRQRAQIAALRAETGSPLSALAEFLRGVGRPADGDGAAARQACMLIKTLLDVTEDEARIGARARFYLDEMQSEITAVFAAARAAGEVPPDADPARLARRYQADITGLRIEAHRGGTPQTLAALAEDMARDVEALRAA
;
A
#
# COMPACT_ATOMS: atom_id res chain seq x y z
N MET A 1 104.65 -11.44 -19.28
CA MET A 1 104.50 -11.51 -17.81
C MET A 1 103.02 -11.25 -17.51
N SER A 2 102.21 -12.31 -17.53
CA SER A 2 101.87 -13.13 -16.34
C SER A 2 100.78 -12.41 -15.53
N ASP A 3 99.52 -12.72 -15.80
CA ASP A 3 98.78 -13.81 -15.13
C ASP A 3 98.41 -13.40 -13.69
N ARG A 4 97.15 -12.96 -13.50
CA ARG A 4 96.42 -12.92 -12.20
C ARG A 4 95.01 -12.29 -12.26
N SER A 5 94.36 -12.25 -13.41
CA SER A 5 92.99 -11.67 -13.52
C SER A 5 91.92 -12.64 -14.02
N ILE A 6 92.26 -13.91 -14.21
CA ILE A 6 91.35 -14.95 -14.73
C ILE A 6 90.62 -15.72 -13.60
N GLY A 7 90.96 -15.51 -12.33
CA GLY A 7 90.33 -16.20 -11.18
C GLY A 7 89.08 -15.52 -10.57
N ARG A 8 88.62 -14.38 -11.09
CA ARG A 8 87.52 -13.59 -10.51
C ARG A 8 86.24 -13.55 -11.36
N ILE A 9 86.27 -13.99 -12.61
CA ILE A 9 85.12 -13.90 -13.53
C ILE A 9 84.27 -15.20 -13.54
N GLU A 10 84.83 -16.36 -13.21
CA GLU A 10 84.08 -17.64 -13.23
C GLU A 10 83.19 -17.92 -12.01
N ARG A 11 83.27 -17.10 -10.95
CA ARG A 11 82.35 -17.20 -9.78
C ARG A 11 81.11 -16.30 -9.87
N SER A 12 81.04 -15.43 -10.87
CA SER A 12 79.87 -14.55 -11.08
C SER A 12 78.80 -15.19 -11.97
N LEU A 13 79.16 -16.14 -12.84
CA LEU A 13 78.24 -16.74 -13.83
C LEU A 13 77.51 -18.02 -13.36
N LYS A 14 77.83 -18.55 -12.18
CA LYS A 14 77.06 -19.65 -11.53
C LYS A 14 76.07 -19.19 -10.45
N GLY A 15 76.05 -17.89 -10.12
CA GLY A 15 75.06 -17.28 -9.21
C GLY A 15 73.79 -16.76 -9.91
N GLU A 16 73.85 -16.52 -11.22
CA GLU A 16 72.76 -15.91 -11.99
C GLU A 16 71.86 -16.92 -12.72
N ALA A 17 72.30 -18.18 -12.86
CA ALA A 17 71.51 -19.27 -13.46
C ALA A 17 70.57 -20.00 -12.48
N ARG A 18 70.58 -19.66 -11.17
CA ARG A 18 69.66 -20.21 -10.16
C ARG A 18 68.66 -19.20 -9.57
N ARG A 19 68.65 -17.96 -10.07
CA ARG A 19 67.63 -16.93 -9.72
C ARG A 19 66.64 -16.65 -10.86
N ARG A 20 66.59 -17.54 -11.86
CA ARG A 20 65.75 -17.44 -13.06
C ARG A 20 64.83 -18.67 -13.23
N ALA A 21 64.36 -19.24 -12.11
CA ALA A 21 63.42 -20.36 -12.08
C ALA A 21 62.53 -20.28 -10.83
N ALA A 22 61.79 -19.18 -10.68
CA ALA A 22 60.65 -19.06 -9.77
C ALA A 22 59.80 -17.82 -10.10
N ARG A 23 59.58 -17.54 -11.38
CA ARG A 23 58.49 -16.64 -11.82
C ARG A 23 57.23 -17.49 -11.94
N ARG A 24 56.65 -17.82 -10.78
CA ARG A 24 55.32 -18.38 -10.67
C ARG A 24 54.36 -17.21 -10.86
N ASP A 25 53.64 -17.23 -11.97
CA ASP A 25 52.58 -16.30 -12.33
C ASP A 25 51.59 -16.21 -11.16
N LYS A 26 51.63 -15.10 -10.42
CA LYS A 26 50.66 -14.82 -9.37
C LYS A 26 49.49 -14.11 -10.05
N PRO A 27 48.27 -14.65 -10.02
CA PRO A 27 47.12 -13.94 -10.56
C PRO A 27 46.99 -12.60 -9.83
N ARG A 28 46.84 -11.53 -10.62
CA ARG A 28 46.54 -10.18 -10.12
C ARG A 28 45.29 -10.26 -9.24
N PRO A 29 45.24 -9.66 -8.03
CA PRO A 29 44.00 -9.58 -7.30
C PRO A 29 43.07 -8.61 -8.02
N THR A 30 42.11 -9.14 -8.78
CA THR A 30 40.92 -8.41 -9.23
C THR A 30 40.02 -8.16 -8.02
N ALA A 31 40.41 -7.20 -7.19
CA ALA A 31 39.62 -6.71 -6.07
C ALA A 31 39.09 -5.31 -6.39
N TYR A 32 38.09 -5.25 -7.26
CA TYR A 32 37.02 -4.25 -7.20
C TYR A 32 35.71 -4.93 -7.61
N LEU A 33 35.33 -5.97 -6.85
CA LEU A 33 33.93 -6.13 -6.50
C LEU A 33 33.64 -4.98 -5.53
N GLY A 34 33.46 -3.77 -6.07
CA GLY A 34 32.71 -2.74 -5.38
C GLY A 34 31.38 -3.38 -5.09
N GLY A 35 31.18 -3.76 -3.83
CA GLY A 35 29.91 -4.26 -3.36
C GLY A 35 28.88 -3.22 -3.74
N MET A 36 28.13 -3.49 -4.82
CA MET A 36 26.73 -3.15 -4.81
C MET A 36 26.22 -3.87 -3.58
N THR A 37 26.19 -3.15 -2.46
CA THR A 37 25.20 -3.38 -1.44
C THR A 37 23.91 -3.47 -2.23
N ARG A 38 23.48 -4.70 -2.50
CA ARG A 38 22.20 -4.96 -3.14
C ARG A 38 21.24 -4.42 -2.11
N ALA A 39 20.84 -3.16 -2.31
CA ALA A 39 19.88 -2.50 -1.44
C ALA A 39 18.75 -3.50 -1.28
N ARG A 40 18.42 -3.83 -0.03
CA ARG A 40 17.39 -4.82 0.27
C ARG A 40 16.19 -4.46 -0.61
N PRO A 41 15.68 -5.40 -1.44
CA PRO A 41 14.58 -5.08 -2.33
C PRO A 41 13.46 -4.48 -1.48
N TYR A 42 13.04 -3.27 -1.85
CA TYR A 42 11.99 -2.56 -1.16
C TYR A 42 10.66 -3.29 -1.42
N ASP A 43 9.88 -3.51 -0.36
CA ASP A 43 8.55 -4.10 -0.44
C ASP A 43 7.52 -3.03 -0.86
N ARG A 44 7.13 -3.10 -2.14
CA ARG A 44 6.17 -2.17 -2.75
C ARG A 44 4.87 -2.07 -1.97
N GLU A 45 4.34 -3.21 -1.52
CA GLU A 45 3.06 -3.26 -0.84
C GLU A 45 3.18 -2.60 0.54
N ALA A 46 4.27 -2.88 1.25
CA ALA A 46 4.53 -2.31 2.56
C ALA A 46 4.68 -0.78 2.56
N ALA A 47 5.26 -0.16 1.51
CA ALA A 47 5.25 1.31 1.46
C ALA A 47 4.12 1.96 0.68
N LEU A 48 3.31 1.21 -0.08
CA LEU A 48 1.96 1.68 -0.39
C LEU A 48 1.10 1.73 0.87
N ASP A 49 1.24 0.80 1.82
CA ASP A 49 0.59 0.87 3.13
C ASP A 49 1.03 2.08 3.93
N ALA A 50 2.35 2.28 4.05
CA ALA A 50 2.89 3.45 4.75
C ALA A 50 2.45 4.77 4.10
N ALA A 51 2.46 4.84 2.76
CA ALA A 51 1.98 6.00 2.02
C ALA A 51 0.48 6.23 2.23
N LEU A 52 -0.33 5.17 2.18
CA LEU A 52 -1.76 5.22 2.45
C LEU A 52 -2.01 5.84 3.83
N HIS A 53 -1.35 5.34 4.88
CA HIS A 53 -1.53 5.85 6.25
C HIS A 53 -1.07 7.31 6.38
N LEU A 54 0.05 7.68 5.74
CA LEU A 54 0.55 9.05 5.76
C LEU A 54 -0.42 10.02 5.08
N PHE A 55 -0.83 9.72 3.85
CA PHE A 55 -1.75 10.56 3.08
C PHE A 55 -3.13 10.63 3.72
N TRP A 56 -3.57 9.57 4.36
CA TRP A 56 -4.80 9.56 5.11
C TRP A 56 -4.77 10.64 6.21
N ARG A 57 -3.73 10.60 7.06
CA ARG A 57 -3.59 11.54 8.18
C ARG A 57 -3.33 12.98 7.72
N LYS A 58 -2.37 13.19 6.81
CA LYS A 58 -1.92 14.55 6.43
C LYS A 58 -2.67 15.12 5.22
N GLY A 59 -3.30 14.29 4.39
CA GLY A 59 -3.80 14.72 3.08
C GLY A 59 -2.70 14.77 2.02
N TYR A 60 -3.10 14.91 0.75
CA TYR A 60 -2.17 14.97 -0.38
C TYR A 60 -1.29 16.22 -0.34
N HIS A 61 -1.91 17.38 -0.12
CA HIS A 61 -1.26 18.69 -0.12
C HIS A 61 -0.24 18.87 0.99
N ALA A 62 -0.59 18.53 2.24
CA ALA A 62 0.29 18.71 3.40
C ALA A 62 1.34 17.60 3.56
N THR A 63 1.41 16.64 2.64
CA THR A 63 2.45 15.61 2.61
C THR A 63 3.65 16.10 1.79
N SER A 64 4.79 16.28 2.48
CA SER A 64 6.07 16.67 1.88
C SER A 64 6.90 15.45 1.46
N LEU A 65 7.93 15.66 0.63
CA LEU A 65 8.89 14.61 0.29
C LEU A 65 9.62 14.05 1.53
N LYS A 66 9.94 14.91 2.50
CA LYS A 66 10.57 14.50 3.77
C LYS A 66 9.65 13.60 4.60
N ASP A 67 8.35 13.87 4.58
CA ASP A 67 7.36 12.98 5.22
C ASP A 67 7.33 11.62 4.53
N LEU A 68 7.38 11.60 3.18
CA LEU A 68 7.42 10.36 2.40
C LEU A 68 8.69 9.55 2.69
N GLU A 69 9.86 10.19 2.73
CA GLU A 69 11.12 9.51 3.08
C GLU A 69 11.03 8.83 4.45
N ALA A 70 10.49 9.55 5.44
CA ALA A 70 10.34 9.05 6.79
C ALA A 70 9.33 7.89 6.88
N ALA A 71 8.17 8.03 6.24
CA ALA A 71 7.10 7.03 6.28
C ALA A 71 7.45 5.78 5.46
N LEU A 72 7.94 5.95 4.23
CA LEU A 72 8.25 4.84 3.32
C LEU A 72 9.59 4.20 3.66
N ARG A 73 10.44 4.85 4.47
CA ARG A 73 11.82 4.45 4.78
C ARG A 73 12.67 4.30 3.50
N MET A 74 12.48 5.21 2.57
CA MET A 74 13.11 5.23 1.26
C MET A 74 13.80 6.57 1.00
N LYS A 75 14.89 6.56 0.24
CA LYS A 75 15.53 7.79 -0.24
C LYS A 75 14.71 8.40 -1.39
N PRO A 76 14.76 9.72 -1.64
CA PRO A 76 13.99 10.39 -2.69
C PRO A 76 14.10 9.74 -4.06
N GLY A 77 15.33 9.44 -4.50
CA GLY A 77 15.58 8.79 -5.79
C GLY A 77 14.90 7.42 -5.91
N SER A 78 14.81 6.64 -4.82
CA SER A 78 14.12 5.36 -4.81
C SER A 78 12.60 5.52 -4.86
N ILE A 79 12.04 6.54 -4.21
CA ILE A 79 10.60 6.83 -4.25
C ILE A 79 10.20 7.20 -5.68
N TYR A 80 10.91 8.13 -6.31
CA TYR A 80 10.61 8.54 -7.69
C TYR A 80 10.91 7.44 -8.72
N ALA A 81 11.90 6.57 -8.49
CA ALA A 81 12.11 5.40 -9.34
C ALA A 81 10.95 4.39 -9.23
N ALA A 82 10.38 4.21 -8.04
CA ALA A 82 9.31 3.23 -7.81
C ALA A 82 7.90 3.74 -8.17
N PHE A 83 7.66 5.04 -8.04
CA PHE A 83 6.32 5.63 -8.18
C PHE A 83 6.25 6.80 -9.13
N LYS A 84 7.35 7.23 -9.78
CA LYS A 84 7.43 8.36 -10.74
C LYS A 84 7.20 9.75 -10.15
N SER A 85 6.16 9.95 -9.35
CA SER A 85 5.83 11.25 -8.73
C SER A 85 5.04 11.08 -7.43
N LYS A 86 4.84 12.19 -6.68
CA LYS A 86 3.94 12.20 -5.51
C LYS A 86 2.49 11.92 -5.94
N GLU A 87 2.07 12.49 -7.06
CA GLU A 87 0.74 12.27 -7.62
C GLU A 87 0.54 10.79 -7.95
N ASP A 88 1.47 10.17 -8.68
CA ASP A 88 1.38 8.76 -9.06
C ASP A 88 1.39 7.82 -7.83
N LEU A 89 2.18 8.14 -6.79
CA LEU A 89 2.11 7.43 -5.51
C LEU A 89 0.73 7.59 -4.86
N TYR A 90 0.16 8.80 -4.86
CA TYR A 90 -1.17 9.04 -4.31
C TYR A 90 -2.27 8.30 -5.07
N LEU A 91 -2.21 8.28 -6.41
CA LEU A 91 -3.16 7.51 -7.21
C LEU A 91 -3.08 6.01 -6.92
N ALA A 92 -1.87 5.48 -6.72
CA ALA A 92 -1.67 4.09 -6.32
C ALA A 92 -2.20 3.80 -4.90
N THR A 93 -2.17 4.77 -3.98
CA THR A 93 -2.78 4.59 -2.66
C THR A 93 -4.31 4.64 -2.70
N LEU A 94 -4.92 5.43 -3.60
CA LEU A 94 -6.38 5.38 -3.84
C LEU A 94 -6.80 4.00 -4.38
N GLU A 95 -6.03 3.44 -5.32
CA GLU A 95 -6.26 2.09 -5.84
C GLU A 95 -6.16 1.03 -4.75
N ARG A 96 -5.11 1.10 -3.95
CA ARG A 96 -4.91 0.20 -2.82
C ARG A 96 -6.03 0.30 -1.79
N TYR A 97 -6.48 1.52 -1.50
CA TYR A 97 -7.60 1.76 -0.61
C TYR A 97 -8.85 1.05 -1.10
N PHE A 98 -9.23 1.26 -2.37
CA PHE A 98 -10.34 0.56 -3.00
C PHE A 98 -10.19 -0.97 -2.94
N GLY A 99 -9.00 -1.48 -3.29
CA GLY A 99 -8.70 -2.92 -3.25
C GLY A 99 -8.89 -3.54 -1.87
N ARG A 100 -8.46 -2.85 -0.80
CA ARG A 100 -8.67 -3.28 0.59
C ARG A 100 -10.16 -3.35 0.95
N GLN A 101 -10.93 -2.32 0.56
CA GLN A 101 -12.38 -2.29 0.79
C GLN A 101 -13.09 -3.46 0.11
N ARG A 102 -12.78 -3.70 -1.16
CA ARG A 102 -13.35 -4.81 -1.94
C ARG A 102 -12.99 -6.16 -1.33
N ALA A 103 -11.71 -6.36 -0.96
CA ALA A 103 -11.25 -7.60 -0.35
C ALA A 103 -11.93 -7.86 1.01
N GLN A 104 -12.16 -6.81 1.81
CA GLN A 104 -12.86 -6.92 3.08
C GLN A 104 -14.31 -7.38 2.91
N ILE A 105 -15.06 -6.78 1.98
CA ILE A 105 -16.44 -7.20 1.69
C ILE A 105 -16.47 -8.64 1.17
N ALA A 106 -15.55 -9.00 0.28
CA ALA A 106 -15.45 -10.38 -0.24
C ALA A 106 -15.16 -11.40 0.87
N ALA A 107 -14.25 -11.08 1.80
CA ALA A 107 -13.94 -11.93 2.95
C ALA A 107 -15.17 -12.10 3.87
N LEU A 108 -15.86 -11.01 4.20
CA LEU A 108 -17.07 -11.06 5.02
C LEU A 108 -18.20 -11.87 4.37
N ARG A 109 -18.32 -11.83 3.04
CA ARG A 109 -19.27 -12.69 2.31
C ARG A 109 -18.91 -14.16 2.42
N ALA A 110 -17.63 -14.50 2.31
CA ALA A 110 -17.16 -15.87 2.47
C ALA A 110 -17.38 -16.38 3.91
N GLU A 111 -17.18 -15.53 4.91
CA GLU A 111 -17.35 -15.86 6.33
C GLU A 111 -18.83 -16.02 6.73
N THR A 112 -19.68 -15.06 6.34
CA THR A 112 -21.09 -15.04 6.75
C THR A 112 -21.99 -15.95 5.93
N GLY A 113 -21.58 -16.31 4.71
CA GLY A 113 -22.41 -17.06 3.75
C GLY A 113 -23.64 -16.29 3.25
N SER A 114 -23.78 -15.02 3.61
CA SER A 114 -24.96 -14.19 3.33
C SER A 114 -24.52 -12.81 2.85
N PRO A 115 -24.82 -12.41 1.59
CA PRO A 115 -24.48 -11.10 1.08
C PRO A 115 -24.94 -9.95 1.99
N LEU A 116 -26.15 -10.06 2.52
CA LEU A 116 -26.73 -9.02 3.35
C LEU A 116 -26.07 -8.96 4.74
N SER A 117 -25.80 -10.10 5.38
CA SER A 117 -25.04 -10.12 6.63
C SER A 117 -23.60 -9.64 6.46
N ALA A 118 -22.97 -9.87 5.32
CA ALA A 118 -21.64 -9.32 5.04
C ALA A 118 -21.62 -7.79 5.02
N LEU A 119 -22.66 -7.16 4.46
CA LEU A 119 -22.82 -5.70 4.46
C LEU A 119 -23.08 -5.16 5.87
N ALA A 120 -23.88 -5.86 6.67
CA ALA A 120 -24.13 -5.51 8.07
C ALA A 120 -22.85 -5.63 8.92
N GLU A 121 -22.11 -6.73 8.79
CA GLU A 121 -20.84 -6.92 9.49
C GLU A 121 -19.78 -5.92 9.07
N PHE A 122 -19.78 -5.49 7.81
CA PHE A 122 -18.89 -4.44 7.35
C PHE A 122 -19.16 -3.12 8.09
N LEU A 123 -20.43 -2.72 8.26
CA LEU A 123 -20.81 -1.52 9.04
C LEU A 123 -20.38 -1.66 10.50
N ARG A 124 -20.68 -2.78 11.16
CA ARG A 124 -20.23 -3.07 12.53
C ARG A 124 -18.71 -2.97 12.64
N GLY A 125 -17.98 -3.48 11.65
CA GLY A 125 -16.52 -3.41 11.58
C GLY A 125 -15.98 -1.98 11.57
N VAL A 126 -16.68 -1.04 10.93
CA VAL A 126 -16.32 0.39 10.97
C VAL A 126 -16.52 0.97 12.38
N GLY A 127 -17.57 0.52 13.09
CA GLY A 127 -17.89 0.99 14.45
C GLY A 127 -17.05 0.37 15.58
N ARG A 128 -16.44 -0.80 15.36
CA ARG A 128 -15.60 -1.47 16.38
C ARG A 128 -14.41 -0.58 16.77
N PRO A 129 -14.01 -0.56 18.06
CA PRO A 129 -12.73 -0.01 18.47
C PRO A 129 -11.59 -0.69 17.70
N ALA A 130 -10.56 0.07 17.35
CA ALA A 130 -9.34 -0.47 16.79
C ALA A 130 -8.16 0.36 17.25
N ASP A 131 -7.08 -0.33 17.57
CA ASP A 131 -5.85 0.29 18.03
C ASP A 131 -4.89 0.53 16.87
N GLY A 132 -3.93 1.43 17.08
CA GLY A 132 -2.86 1.71 16.13
C GLY A 132 -3.36 2.07 14.73
N ASP A 133 -2.86 1.37 13.72
CA ASP A 133 -3.19 1.58 12.31
C ASP A 133 -4.68 1.34 11.97
N GLY A 134 -5.37 0.51 12.77
CA GLY A 134 -6.80 0.27 12.62
C GLY A 134 -7.66 1.48 13.00
N ALA A 135 -7.14 2.41 13.81
CA ALA A 135 -7.82 3.68 14.09
C ALA A 135 -7.77 4.61 12.87
N ALA A 136 -6.63 4.68 12.18
CA ALA A 136 -6.47 5.49 10.97
C ALA A 136 -7.36 4.95 9.84
N ALA A 137 -7.44 3.62 9.65
CA ALA A 137 -8.30 3.00 8.65
C ALA A 137 -9.82 3.21 8.87
N ARG A 138 -10.24 3.59 10.09
CA ARG A 138 -11.65 3.84 10.45
C ARG A 138 -12.09 5.30 10.31
N GLN A 139 -11.18 6.25 10.16
CA GLN A 139 -11.49 7.69 10.23
C GLN A 139 -11.65 8.34 8.85
N ALA A 140 -12.84 8.80 8.44
CA ALA A 140 -13.09 9.48 7.15
C ALA A 140 -12.70 8.70 5.86
N CYS A 141 -13.61 8.65 4.89
CA CYS A 141 -13.33 7.99 3.61
C CYS A 141 -12.26 8.76 2.82
N MET A 142 -11.13 8.11 2.49
CA MET A 142 -10.03 8.75 1.76
C MET A 142 -10.50 9.33 0.41
N LEU A 143 -11.34 8.59 -0.33
CA LEU A 143 -11.88 9.05 -1.61
C LEU A 143 -12.74 10.32 -1.48
N ILE A 144 -13.59 10.39 -0.46
CA ILE A 144 -14.43 11.57 -0.20
C ILE A 144 -13.57 12.75 0.19
N LYS A 145 -12.59 12.55 1.08
CA LYS A 145 -11.62 13.60 1.45
C LYS A 145 -10.88 14.13 0.21
N THR A 146 -10.42 13.24 -0.68
CA THR A 146 -9.80 13.64 -1.94
C THR A 146 -10.70 14.53 -2.77
N LEU A 147 -12.01 14.21 -2.89
CA LEU A 147 -12.94 15.04 -3.66
C LEU A 147 -13.17 16.43 -3.06
N LEU A 148 -13.09 16.55 -1.73
CA LEU A 148 -13.26 17.83 -1.05
C LEU A 148 -11.99 18.69 -1.09
N ASP A 149 -10.81 18.05 -1.16
CA ASP A 149 -9.50 18.72 -1.08
C ASP A 149 -8.87 19.04 -2.45
N VAL A 150 -9.40 18.46 -3.55
CA VAL A 150 -8.80 18.59 -4.90
C VAL A 150 -8.98 20.00 -5.47
N THR A 151 -7.94 20.54 -6.09
CA THR A 151 -8.00 21.83 -6.81
C THR A 151 -8.28 21.65 -8.31
N GLU A 152 -8.54 22.74 -9.03
CA GLU A 152 -8.80 22.71 -10.48
C GLU A 152 -7.64 22.11 -11.29
N ASP A 153 -6.40 22.35 -10.87
CA ASP A 153 -5.18 21.84 -11.51
C ASP A 153 -4.97 20.32 -11.29
N GLU A 154 -5.74 19.71 -10.39
CA GLU A 154 -5.58 18.32 -9.95
C GLU A 154 -6.66 17.41 -10.53
N ALA A 155 -7.09 17.69 -11.76
CA ALA A 155 -8.17 16.99 -12.45
C ALA A 155 -7.99 15.46 -12.46
N ARG A 156 -6.74 14.98 -12.55
CA ARG A 156 -6.41 13.54 -12.56
C ARG A 156 -6.67 12.87 -11.20
N ILE A 157 -6.31 13.53 -10.10
CA ILE A 157 -6.60 13.06 -8.74
C ILE A 157 -8.11 13.02 -8.51
N GLY A 158 -8.81 14.10 -8.84
CA GLY A 158 -10.26 14.19 -8.69
C GLY A 158 -11.00 13.14 -9.53
N ALA A 159 -10.58 12.95 -10.79
CA ALA A 159 -11.16 11.94 -11.67
C ALA A 159 -10.96 10.53 -11.12
N ARG A 160 -9.79 10.23 -10.55
CA ARG A 160 -9.53 8.92 -9.97
C ARG A 160 -10.33 8.66 -8.70
N ALA A 161 -10.52 9.67 -7.86
CA ALA A 161 -11.36 9.54 -6.66
C ALA A 161 -12.83 9.28 -7.03
N ARG A 162 -13.38 9.99 -8.03
CA ARG A 162 -14.73 9.73 -8.56
C ARG A 162 -14.84 8.31 -9.11
N PHE A 163 -13.90 7.90 -9.95
CA PHE A 163 -13.85 6.56 -10.51
C PHE A 163 -13.94 5.49 -9.42
N TYR A 164 -13.13 5.56 -8.35
CA TYR A 164 -13.19 4.54 -7.30
C TYR A 164 -14.46 4.60 -6.43
N LEU A 165 -15.11 5.76 -6.32
CA LEU A 165 -16.42 5.85 -5.67
C LEU A 165 -17.51 5.15 -6.50
N ASP A 166 -17.46 5.29 -7.83
CA ASP A 166 -18.36 4.61 -8.75
C ASP A 166 -18.11 3.09 -8.77
N GLU A 167 -16.83 2.67 -8.72
CA GLU A 167 -16.45 1.26 -8.60
C GLU A 167 -16.92 0.68 -7.25
N MET A 168 -16.75 1.40 -6.13
CA MET A 168 -17.29 0.96 -4.83
C MET A 168 -18.81 0.79 -4.89
N GLN A 169 -19.53 1.75 -5.50
CA GLN A 169 -20.98 1.64 -5.68
C GLN A 169 -21.35 0.40 -6.49
N SER A 170 -20.59 0.11 -7.54
CA SER A 170 -20.80 -1.04 -8.42
C SER A 170 -20.57 -2.37 -7.71
N GLU A 171 -19.51 -2.47 -6.90
CA GLU A 171 -19.25 -3.65 -6.04
C GLU A 171 -20.37 -3.88 -5.02
N ILE A 172 -20.84 -2.82 -4.36
CA ILE A 172 -21.96 -2.90 -3.41
C ILE A 172 -23.27 -3.28 -4.14
N THR A 173 -23.50 -2.75 -5.34
CA THR A 173 -24.65 -3.10 -6.19
C THR A 173 -24.63 -4.60 -6.52
N ALA A 174 -23.47 -5.16 -6.84
CA ALA A 174 -23.31 -6.58 -7.08
C ALA A 174 -23.63 -7.42 -5.83
N VAL A 175 -23.27 -6.94 -4.63
CA VAL A 175 -23.61 -7.62 -3.36
C VAL A 175 -25.11 -7.63 -3.12
N PHE A 176 -25.81 -6.52 -3.30
CA PHE A 176 -27.28 -6.48 -3.19
C PHE A 176 -27.97 -7.30 -4.29
N ALA A 177 -27.43 -7.33 -5.50
CA ALA A 177 -27.95 -8.18 -6.57
C ALA A 177 -27.82 -9.68 -6.21
N ALA A 178 -26.70 -10.07 -5.59
CA ALA A 178 -26.50 -11.42 -5.06
C ALA A 178 -27.47 -11.71 -3.90
N ALA A 179 -27.72 -10.75 -3.01
CA ALA A 179 -28.72 -10.87 -1.94
C ALA A 179 -30.11 -11.16 -2.53
N ARG A 180 -30.50 -10.42 -3.57
CA ARG A 180 -31.79 -10.61 -4.26
C ARG A 180 -31.88 -11.97 -4.94
N ALA A 181 -30.82 -12.40 -5.62
CA ALA A 181 -30.76 -13.72 -6.26
C ALA A 181 -30.82 -14.86 -5.24
N ALA A 182 -30.31 -14.65 -4.03
CA ALA A 182 -30.39 -15.59 -2.91
C ALA A 182 -31.73 -15.52 -2.15
N GLY A 183 -32.67 -14.64 -2.55
CA GLY A 183 -33.94 -14.43 -1.86
C GLY A 183 -33.81 -13.73 -0.51
N GLU A 184 -32.66 -13.13 -0.21
CA GLU A 184 -32.44 -12.42 1.05
C GLU A 184 -33.16 -11.08 1.08
N VAL A 185 -33.42 -10.43 -0.05
CA VAL A 185 -34.19 -9.17 -0.14
C VAL A 185 -35.40 -9.35 -1.05
N PRO A 186 -36.44 -8.51 -0.94
CA PRO A 186 -37.62 -8.57 -1.79
C PRO A 186 -37.27 -8.61 -3.30
N PRO A 187 -38.04 -9.34 -4.12
CA PRO A 187 -37.75 -9.52 -5.54
C PRO A 187 -37.83 -8.21 -6.35
N ASP A 188 -38.58 -7.22 -5.86
CA ASP A 188 -38.73 -5.89 -6.43
C ASP A 188 -37.71 -4.87 -5.91
N ALA A 189 -36.82 -5.28 -4.99
CA ALA A 189 -35.73 -4.42 -4.51
C ALA A 189 -34.82 -3.99 -5.67
N ASP A 190 -34.47 -2.70 -5.72
CA ASP A 190 -33.49 -2.12 -6.64
C ASP A 190 -32.09 -2.15 -6.01
N PRO A 191 -31.18 -3.04 -6.45
CA PRO A 191 -29.84 -3.17 -5.88
C PRO A 191 -29.00 -1.89 -6.01
N ALA A 192 -29.17 -1.13 -7.10
CA ALA A 192 -28.40 0.08 -7.33
C ALA A 192 -28.85 1.21 -6.38
N ARG A 193 -30.16 1.29 -6.12
CA ARG A 193 -30.71 2.23 -5.13
C ARG A 193 -30.27 1.87 -3.71
N LEU A 194 -30.29 0.58 -3.35
CA LEU A 194 -29.80 0.12 -2.05
C LEU A 194 -28.30 0.39 -1.89
N ALA A 195 -27.50 0.17 -2.94
CA ALA A 195 -26.07 0.45 -2.92
C ALA A 195 -25.75 1.94 -2.69
N ARG A 196 -26.48 2.85 -3.36
CA ARG A 196 -26.33 4.30 -3.14
C ARG A 196 -26.63 4.70 -1.70
N ARG A 197 -27.72 4.17 -1.10
CA ARG A 197 -28.05 4.41 0.30
C ARG A 197 -26.94 3.89 1.21
N TYR A 198 -26.53 2.64 1.03
CA TYR A 198 -25.51 2.00 1.85
C TYR A 198 -24.14 2.72 1.78
N GLN A 199 -23.75 3.22 0.61
CA GLN A 199 -22.53 4.02 0.46
C GLN A 199 -22.64 5.37 1.19
N ALA A 200 -23.82 6.00 1.20
CA ALA A 200 -24.07 7.20 1.99
C ALA A 200 -23.98 6.90 3.50
N ASP A 201 -24.55 5.77 3.95
CA ASP A 201 -24.52 5.32 5.33
C ASP A 201 -23.08 5.08 5.82
N ILE A 202 -22.26 4.32 5.07
CA ILE A 202 -20.83 4.13 5.38
C ILE A 202 -20.09 5.46 5.44
N THR A 203 -20.39 6.38 4.52
CA THR A 203 -19.75 7.69 4.49
C THR A 203 -20.09 8.50 5.73
N GLY A 204 -21.36 8.55 6.12
CA GLY A 204 -21.82 9.20 7.35
C GLY A 204 -21.18 8.59 8.60
N LEU A 205 -21.16 7.26 8.69
CA LEU A 205 -20.53 6.55 9.81
C LEU A 205 -19.03 6.89 9.95
N ARG A 206 -18.30 6.96 8.84
CA ARG A 206 -16.88 7.33 8.83
C ARG A 206 -16.63 8.80 9.18
N ILE A 207 -17.56 9.69 8.84
CA ILE A 207 -17.51 11.11 9.25
C ILE A 207 -17.72 11.21 10.75
N GLU A 208 -18.69 10.49 11.32
CA GLU A 208 -18.91 10.42 12.76
C GLU A 208 -17.69 9.84 13.50
N ALA A 209 -17.05 8.82 12.94
CA ALA A 209 -15.78 8.30 13.45
C ALA A 209 -14.66 9.35 13.43
N HIS A 210 -14.62 10.20 12.40
CA HIS A 210 -13.65 11.28 12.29
C HIS A 210 -13.92 12.44 13.26
N ARG A 211 -15.20 12.72 13.57
CA ARG A 211 -15.60 13.78 14.51
C ARG A 211 -15.10 13.53 15.94
N GLY A 212 -14.73 12.30 16.28
CA GLY A 212 -14.15 11.95 17.58
C GLY A 212 -15.19 11.68 18.67
N GLY A 213 -16.36 11.13 18.30
CA GLY A 213 -17.32 10.60 19.27
C GLY A 213 -16.75 9.45 20.10
N THR A 214 -17.42 9.10 21.20
CA THR A 214 -16.98 7.95 22.01
C THR A 214 -17.04 6.65 21.19
N PRO A 215 -16.15 5.67 21.42
CA PRO A 215 -16.22 4.37 20.75
C PRO A 215 -17.60 3.71 20.90
N GLN A 216 -18.28 3.93 22.02
CA GLN A 216 -19.61 3.40 22.31
C GLN A 216 -20.67 4.04 21.41
N THR A 217 -20.66 5.36 21.24
CA THR A 217 -21.60 6.06 20.35
C THR A 217 -21.40 5.63 18.90
N LEU A 218 -20.15 5.49 18.45
CA LEU A 218 -19.87 5.05 17.09
C LEU A 218 -20.31 3.59 16.85
N ALA A 219 -20.04 2.71 17.81
CA ALA A 219 -20.47 1.31 17.74
C ALA A 219 -22.01 1.18 17.73
N ALA A 220 -22.72 2.01 18.50
CA ALA A 220 -24.18 2.04 18.49
C ALA A 220 -24.74 2.49 17.14
N LEU A 221 -24.20 3.58 16.56
CA LEU A 221 -24.61 4.04 15.22
C LEU A 221 -24.34 2.98 14.14
N ALA A 222 -23.17 2.34 14.19
CA ALA A 222 -22.83 1.26 13.26
C ALA A 222 -23.78 0.07 13.37
N GLU A 223 -24.17 -0.28 14.60
CA GLU A 223 -25.12 -1.35 14.87
C GLU A 223 -26.53 -1.00 14.38
N ASP A 224 -27.00 0.23 14.59
CA ASP A 224 -28.31 0.67 14.07
C ASP A 224 -28.35 0.60 12.55
N MET A 225 -27.31 1.09 11.86
CA MET A 225 -27.18 0.97 10.41
C MET A 225 -27.10 -0.49 9.93
N ALA A 226 -26.41 -1.36 10.68
CA ALA A 226 -26.33 -2.78 10.36
C ALA A 226 -27.70 -3.48 10.47
N ARG A 227 -28.48 -3.15 11.51
CA ARG A 227 -29.86 -3.64 11.67
C ARG A 227 -30.78 -3.14 10.56
N ASP A 228 -30.62 -1.89 10.12
CA ASP A 228 -31.36 -1.36 8.99
C ASP A 228 -31.11 -2.15 7.70
N VAL A 229 -29.87 -2.60 7.49
CA VAL A 229 -29.53 -3.49 6.37
C VAL A 229 -30.15 -4.87 6.57
N GLU A 230 -30.07 -5.45 7.77
CA GLU A 230 -30.68 -6.74 8.13
C GLU A 230 -32.21 -6.75 8.03
N ALA A 231 -32.85 -5.62 8.33
CA ALA A 231 -34.28 -5.42 8.21
C ALA A 231 -34.77 -5.39 6.75
N LEU A 232 -33.87 -5.30 5.76
CA LEU A 232 -34.23 -5.52 4.36
C LEU A 232 -34.54 -6.99 4.05
N ARG A 233 -34.35 -7.91 5.00
CA ARG A 233 -34.62 -9.33 4.78
C ARG A 233 -36.06 -9.55 4.33
N ALA A 234 -36.24 -10.25 3.22
CA ALA A 234 -37.57 -10.72 2.83
C ALA A 234 -38.12 -11.65 3.92
N ALA A 235 -39.39 -11.44 4.29
CA ALA A 235 -40.10 -12.27 5.25
C ALA A 235 -40.41 -13.66 4.69
#